data_AF-A0A8C1GYP8-F1
#
_entry.id   AF-A0A8C1GYP8-F1
#
_cell.length_a   1.000
_cell.length_b   1.000
_cell.length_c   1.000
_cell.angle_alpha   90.00
_cell.angle_beta   90.00
_cell.angle_gamma   90.00
#
_symmetry.space_group_name_H-M   'P 1'
#
loop_
_entity.id
_entity.type
_entity.pdbx_description
1 polymer ?
#
loop_
_entity_poly.entity_id
_entity_poly.type
_entity_poly.pdbx_seq_one_letter_code
_entity_poly.pdbx_strand_id
1 'polypeptide(L)'
;MNACFLPHLDRGEKLTVVVGAHDLTHGSRHMDVKFYHIHPGYESKSLLNDIMLLQLHEKVNKSKNVNWISIPKKNKDIKTKVKWSVAGWGKKTTKGAVSAKLMEVDVTIINAKQCKKYWGKKTTPSHAWCVQVAAEDFARYKATDHK
;
A
#
# COMPACT_ATOMS: atom_id res chain seq x y z
N MET A 1 7.37 -8.10 -11.03
CA MET A 1 6.62 -7.82 -9.79
C MET A 1 5.25 -8.38 -10.04
N ASN A 2 4.75 -9.27 -9.19
CA ASN A 2 3.38 -9.77 -9.31
C ASN A 2 2.48 -8.89 -8.43
N ALA A 3 1.23 -8.68 -8.83
CA ALA A 3 0.27 -8.06 -7.94
C ALA A 3 0.16 -8.85 -6.64
N CYS A 4 -0.10 -8.15 -5.55
CA CYS A 4 -0.34 -8.78 -4.27
C CYS A 4 -1.48 -9.82 -4.41
N PHE A 5 -1.36 -10.92 -3.66
CA PHE A 5 -2.39 -11.97 -3.51
C PHE A 5 -2.63 -12.93 -4.68
N LEU A 6 -2.30 -12.61 -5.94
CA LEU A 6 -2.56 -13.55 -7.06
C LEU A 6 -1.97 -14.95 -6.84
N PRO A 7 -0.70 -15.11 -6.43
CA PRO A 7 -0.16 -16.45 -6.17
C PRO A 7 -0.88 -17.18 -5.03
N HIS A 8 -1.46 -16.45 -4.06
CA HIS A 8 -2.16 -17.03 -2.92
C HIS A 8 -3.56 -17.50 -3.33
N LEU A 9 -4.24 -16.72 -4.19
CA LEU A 9 -5.54 -17.08 -4.76
C LEU A 9 -5.44 -18.33 -5.64
N ASP A 10 -4.40 -18.42 -6.47
CA ASP A 10 -4.15 -19.59 -7.33
C ASP A 10 -3.93 -20.88 -6.53
N ARG A 11 -3.42 -20.77 -5.29
CA ARG A 11 -3.22 -21.89 -4.37
C ARG A 11 -4.44 -22.20 -3.50
N GLY A 12 -5.53 -21.45 -3.65
CA GLY A 12 -6.73 -21.61 -2.82
C GLY A 12 -6.50 -21.26 -1.35
N GLU A 13 -5.49 -20.46 -1.04
CA GLU A 13 -5.20 -20.05 0.34
C GLU A 13 -6.29 -19.12 0.87
N LYS A 14 -6.67 -19.32 2.14
CA LYS A 14 -7.63 -18.45 2.80
C LYS A 14 -7.03 -17.07 3.02
N LEU A 15 -7.68 -16.05 2.48
CA LEU A 15 -7.26 -14.66 2.65
C LEU A 15 -7.91 -14.04 3.90
N THR A 16 -7.10 -13.37 4.72
CA THR A 16 -7.57 -12.62 5.90
C THR A 16 -7.03 -11.19 5.88
N VAL A 17 -7.78 -10.26 6.47
CA VAL A 17 -7.37 -8.88 6.71
C VAL A 17 -7.14 -8.67 8.20
N VAL A 18 -6.04 -8.01 8.55
CA VAL A 18 -5.77 -7.57 9.92
C VAL A 18 -6.17 -6.10 10.06
N VAL A 19 -6.98 -5.78 11.07
CA VAL A 19 -7.46 -4.41 11.31
C VAL A 19 -7.06 -3.89 12.68
N GLY A 20 -6.77 -2.60 12.78
CA GLY A 20 -6.47 -1.91 14.04
C GLY A 20 -5.15 -2.32 14.72
N ALA A 21 -4.30 -3.07 14.03
CA ALA A 21 -2.99 -3.47 14.53
C ALA A 21 -1.96 -2.35 14.31
N HIS A 22 -1.11 -2.12 15.30
CA HIS A 22 0.17 -1.41 15.14
C HIS A 22 1.33 -2.41 15.15
N ASP A 23 1.28 -3.41 16.01
CA ASP A 23 2.22 -4.53 16.05
C ASP A 23 1.50 -5.81 15.58
N LEU A 24 2.02 -6.50 14.56
CA LEU A 24 1.43 -7.74 14.05
C LEU A 24 1.58 -8.93 15.01
N THR A 25 2.43 -8.81 16.03
CA THR A 25 2.64 -9.85 17.04
C THR A 25 1.66 -9.75 18.21
N HIS A 26 0.98 -8.60 18.38
CA HIS A 26 0.11 -8.33 19.53
C HIS A 26 -1.14 -7.54 19.12
N GLY A 27 -2.32 -7.99 19.56
CA GLY A 27 -3.57 -7.22 19.36
C GLY A 27 -4.08 -7.20 17.92
N SER A 28 -3.68 -8.17 17.09
CA SER A 28 -4.19 -8.31 15.73
C SER A 28 -5.60 -8.91 15.73
N ARG A 29 -6.59 -8.16 15.23
CA ARG A 29 -7.90 -8.72 14.87
C ARG A 29 -7.87 -9.19 13.43
N HIS A 30 -7.92 -10.50 13.23
CA HIS A 30 -8.03 -11.12 11.91
C HIS A 30 -9.49 -11.21 11.48
N MET A 31 -9.75 -10.91 10.21
CA MET A 31 -11.08 -10.97 9.62
C MET A 31 -11.04 -11.69 8.29
N ASP A 32 -12.01 -12.58 8.09
CA ASP A 32 -12.11 -13.37 6.88
C ASP A 32 -12.60 -12.53 5.71
N VAL A 33 -11.96 -12.74 4.55
CA VAL A 33 -12.41 -12.19 3.27
C VAL A 33 -13.50 -13.10 2.69
N LYS A 34 -14.65 -12.50 2.39
CA LYS A 34 -15.78 -13.17 1.72
C LYS A 34 -15.58 -13.21 0.21
N PHE A 35 -15.23 -12.06 -0.38
CA PHE A 35 -15.00 -11.93 -1.81
C PHE A 35 -13.79 -11.05 -2.07
N TYR A 36 -13.07 -11.37 -3.15
CA TYR A 36 -12.05 -10.52 -3.74
C TYR A 36 -12.52 -10.09 -5.13
N HIS A 37 -12.39 -8.79 -5.42
CA HIS A 37 -12.79 -8.20 -6.69
C HIS A 37 -11.56 -7.58 -7.34
N ILE A 38 -10.92 -8.35 -8.22
CA ILE A 38 -9.80 -7.88 -9.03
C ILE A 38 -10.35 -6.95 -10.11
N HIS A 39 -9.64 -5.86 -10.40
CA HIS A 39 -10.04 -4.98 -11.48
C HIS A 39 -10.10 -5.76 -12.82
N PRO A 40 -11.21 -5.69 -13.58
CA PRO A 40 -11.38 -6.53 -14.78
C PRO A 40 -10.37 -6.22 -15.89
N GLY A 41 -9.83 -5.00 -15.92
CA GLY A 41 -8.75 -4.59 -16.81
C GLY A 41 -7.35 -4.75 -16.24
N TYR A 42 -7.15 -5.52 -15.16
CA TYR A 42 -5.81 -5.79 -14.62
C TYR A 42 -4.95 -6.53 -15.64
N GLU A 43 -3.72 -6.08 -15.86
CA GLU A 43 -2.77 -6.74 -16.74
C GLU A 43 -1.42 -6.89 -16.05
N SER A 44 -0.95 -8.15 -15.92
CA SER A 44 0.16 -8.50 -15.04
C SER A 44 1.54 -8.13 -15.57
N LYS A 45 1.73 -8.04 -16.88
CA LYS A 45 3.02 -7.68 -17.49
C LYS A 45 3.32 -6.19 -17.35
N SER A 46 2.29 -5.37 -17.52
CA SER A 46 2.34 -3.92 -17.50
C SER A 46 1.98 -3.32 -16.15
N LEU A 47 1.39 -4.11 -15.24
CA LEU A 47 0.80 -3.66 -13.96
C LEU A 47 -0.28 -2.59 -14.17
N LEU A 48 -0.95 -2.61 -15.33
CA LEU A 48 -2.06 -1.73 -15.60
C LEU A 48 -3.24 -2.13 -14.70
N ASN A 49 -3.89 -1.13 -14.10
CA ASN A 49 -5.04 -1.31 -13.21
C ASN A 49 -4.77 -2.27 -12.04
N ASP A 50 -3.58 -2.17 -11.43
CA ASP A 50 -3.18 -2.94 -10.25
C ASP A 50 -3.94 -2.48 -8.99
N ILE A 51 -5.22 -2.88 -8.90
CA ILE A 51 -6.12 -2.64 -7.77
C ILE A 51 -7.07 -3.82 -7.57
N MET A 52 -7.33 -4.15 -6.31
CA MET A 52 -8.28 -5.18 -5.90
C MET A 52 -9.05 -4.70 -4.67
N LEU A 53 -10.35 -4.98 -4.62
CA LEU A 53 -11.18 -4.73 -3.44
C LEU A 53 -11.42 -6.05 -2.69
N LEU A 54 -11.33 -5.99 -1.36
CA LEU A 54 -11.63 -7.12 -0.48
C LEU A 54 -12.92 -6.84 0.28
N GLN A 55 -13.93 -7.68 0.08
CA GLN A 55 -15.16 -7.65 0.86
C GLN A 55 -15.03 -8.61 2.04
N LEU A 56 -15.17 -8.09 3.26
CA LEU A 56 -15.11 -8.87 4.49
C LEU A 56 -16.44 -9.57 4.78
N HIS A 57 -16.38 -10.69 5.52
CA HIS A 57 -17.58 -11.36 6.03
C HIS A 57 -18.36 -10.49 7.04
N GLU A 58 -17.63 -9.76 7.88
CA GLU A 58 -18.19 -8.90 8.92
C GLU A 58 -17.86 -7.43 8.65
N LYS A 59 -18.78 -6.55 9.05
CA LYS A 59 -18.55 -5.10 9.01
C LYS A 59 -17.54 -4.70 10.09
N VAL A 60 -16.55 -3.90 9.69
CA VAL A 60 -15.62 -3.27 10.64
C VAL A 60 -16.26 -2.02 11.21
N ASN A 61 -16.25 -1.88 12.53
CA ASN A 61 -16.70 -0.67 13.22
C ASN A 61 -15.52 0.26 13.50
N LYS A 62 -15.76 1.57 13.48
CA LYS A 62 -14.75 2.55 13.91
C LYS A 62 -14.41 2.35 15.39
N SER A 63 -13.16 2.61 15.74
CA SER A 63 -12.64 2.56 17.10
C SER A 63 -11.48 3.54 17.25
N LYS A 64 -10.83 3.56 18.42
CA LYS A 64 -9.60 4.36 18.63
C LYS A 64 -8.52 4.04 17.57
N ASN A 65 -8.44 2.77 17.14
CA ASN A 65 -7.40 2.28 16.23
C ASN A 65 -7.90 2.02 14.80
N VAL A 66 -9.19 2.26 14.52
CA VAL A 66 -9.81 1.97 13.22
C VAL A 66 -10.64 3.15 12.74
N ASN A 67 -10.27 3.71 11.59
CA ASN A 67 -10.99 4.79 10.94
C ASN A 67 -10.98 4.62 9.40
N TRP A 68 -11.89 5.31 8.71
CA TRP A 68 -12.02 5.25 7.26
C TRP A 68 -11.13 6.28 6.58
N ILE A 69 -10.40 5.86 5.54
CA ILE A 69 -9.68 6.79 4.66
C ILE A 69 -10.63 7.33 3.59
N SER A 70 -10.52 8.63 3.29
CA SER A 70 -11.30 9.25 2.22
C SER A 70 -10.71 8.91 0.86
N ILE A 71 -11.54 8.39 -0.06
CA ILE A 71 -11.14 8.16 -1.44
C ILE A 71 -11.28 9.48 -2.23
N PRO A 72 -10.25 9.92 -2.96
CA PRO A 72 -10.35 11.12 -3.79
C PRO A 72 -11.48 11.02 -4.81
N LYS A 73 -12.20 12.13 -5.03
CA LYS A 73 -13.17 12.22 -6.13
C LYS A 73 -12.44 12.19 -7.48
N LYS A 74 -13.13 11.69 -8.51
CA LYS A 74 -12.64 11.66 -9.90
C LYS A 74 -12.15 13.06 -10.31
N ASN A 75 -11.00 13.12 -10.99
CA ASN A 75 -10.39 14.34 -11.52
C ASN A 75 -9.99 15.39 -10.47
N LYS A 76 -9.84 15.03 -9.20
CA LYS A 76 -9.28 15.96 -8.22
C LYS A 76 -7.78 16.08 -8.42
N ASP A 77 -7.30 17.30 -8.65
CA ASP A 77 -5.87 17.57 -8.72
C ASP A 77 -5.18 17.17 -7.42
N ILE A 78 -4.14 16.37 -7.58
CA ILE A 78 -3.30 15.94 -6.48
C ILE A 78 -2.30 17.04 -6.23
N LYS A 79 -2.22 17.49 -4.98
CA LYS A 79 -1.25 18.50 -4.57
C LYS A 79 0.15 17.95 -4.81
N THR A 80 0.79 18.44 -5.85
CA THR A 80 2.21 18.21 -6.10
C THR A 80 3.02 19.08 -5.14
N LYS A 81 4.24 18.66 -4.76
CA LYS A 81 5.14 19.37 -3.84
C LYS A 81 4.72 19.45 -2.35
N VAL A 82 3.68 18.73 -1.94
CA VAL A 82 3.43 18.45 -0.50
C VAL A 82 4.00 17.09 -0.14
N LYS A 83 4.31 16.89 1.15
CA LYS A 83 4.66 15.57 1.69
C LYS A 83 3.41 14.70 1.77
N TRP A 84 3.53 13.50 1.25
CA TRP A 84 2.58 12.40 1.35
C TRP A 84 3.17 11.35 2.29
N SER A 85 2.35 10.45 2.80
CA SER A 85 2.81 9.38 3.67
C SER A 85 2.52 8.01 3.05
N VAL A 86 3.45 7.07 3.23
CA VAL A 86 3.26 5.65 2.97
C VAL A 86 3.57 4.88 4.26
N ALA A 87 2.66 4.00 4.66
CA ALA A 87 2.80 3.18 5.85
C ALA A 87 2.71 1.68 5.53
N GLY A 88 3.41 0.86 6.33
CA GLY A 88 3.33 -0.60 6.22
C GLY A 88 4.33 -1.33 7.13
N TRP A 89 4.19 -2.65 7.15
CA TRP A 89 5.02 -3.58 7.93
C TRP A 89 6.16 -4.21 7.11
N GLY A 90 6.40 -3.73 5.89
CA GLY A 90 7.35 -4.32 4.95
C GLY A 90 8.82 -4.32 5.41
N LYS A 91 9.69 -4.87 4.56
CA LYS A 91 11.14 -4.86 4.78
C LYS A 91 11.68 -3.43 4.71
N LYS A 92 12.52 -3.06 5.68
CA LYS A 92 13.22 -1.76 5.69
C LYS A 92 14.38 -1.68 4.70
N THR A 93 14.96 -2.82 4.36
CA THR A 93 16.07 -2.94 3.40
C THR A 93 15.85 -4.14 2.51
N THR A 94 16.47 -4.18 1.33
CA THR A 94 16.28 -5.25 0.32
C THR A 94 16.48 -6.66 0.88
N LYS A 95 17.42 -6.82 1.82
CA LYS A 95 17.74 -8.11 2.48
C LYS A 95 17.32 -8.16 3.95
N GLY A 96 16.57 -7.17 4.42
CA GLY A 96 16.15 -7.06 5.82
C GLY A 96 14.96 -7.94 6.17
N ALA A 97 14.72 -8.07 7.48
CA ALA A 97 13.50 -8.67 8.01
C ALA A 97 12.29 -7.75 7.80
N VAL A 98 11.10 -8.37 7.77
CA VAL A 98 9.80 -7.69 7.80
C VAL A 98 9.62 -7.07 9.20
N SER A 99 9.04 -5.89 9.28
CA SER A 99 8.81 -5.21 10.55
C SER A 99 7.55 -5.76 11.23
N ALA A 100 7.64 -6.13 12.50
CA ALA A 100 6.44 -6.46 13.29
C ALA A 100 5.59 -5.21 13.58
N LYS A 101 6.23 -4.06 13.76
CA LYS A 101 5.57 -2.77 14.04
C LYS A 101 5.32 -1.96 12.77
N LEU A 102 4.22 -1.20 12.77
CA LEU A 102 3.80 -0.36 11.66
C LEU A 102 4.76 0.81 11.54
N MET A 103 5.34 0.93 10.35
CA MET A 103 6.27 1.99 10.03
C MET A 103 5.63 2.95 9.03
N GLU A 104 6.10 4.19 9.03
CA GLU A 104 5.65 5.25 8.13
C GLU A 104 6.85 6.04 7.58
N VAL A 105 6.73 6.52 6.35
CA VAL A 105 7.72 7.38 5.72
C VAL A 105 7.05 8.46 4.88
N ASP A 106 7.64 9.67 4.94
CA ASP A 106 7.27 10.78 4.08
C ASP A 106 7.79 10.55 2.66
N VAL A 107 6.95 10.82 1.67
CA VAL A 107 7.25 10.75 0.25
C VAL A 107 6.81 12.01 -0.47
N THR A 108 7.45 12.32 -1.60
CA THR A 108 7.05 13.41 -2.48
C THR A 108 6.74 12.87 -3.87
N ILE A 109 5.64 13.34 -4.48
CA ILE A 109 5.29 12.99 -5.86
C ILE A 109 6.28 13.66 -6.81
N ILE A 110 6.85 12.89 -7.72
CA ILE A 110 7.76 13.38 -8.76
C ILE A 110 7.06 13.38 -10.12
N ASN A 111 7.52 14.26 -11.01
CA ASN A 111 6.92 14.34 -12.35
C ASN A 111 7.33 13.16 -13.24
N ALA A 112 6.59 12.97 -14.33
CA ALA A 112 6.81 11.86 -15.27
C ALA A 112 8.22 11.87 -15.88
N LYS A 113 8.84 13.04 -16.10
CA LYS A 113 10.20 13.15 -16.66
C LYS A 113 11.24 12.61 -15.67
N GLN A 114 11.14 13.01 -14.40
CA GLN A 114 12.00 12.49 -13.33
C GLN A 114 11.78 10.99 -13.14
N CYS A 115 10.52 10.53 -13.13
CA CYS A 115 10.25 9.11 -12.99
C CYS A 115 10.84 8.26 -14.14
N LYS A 116 10.68 8.71 -15.39
CA LYS A 116 11.31 8.07 -16.55
C LYS A 116 12.84 8.04 -16.46
N LYS A 117 13.48 9.03 -15.83
CA LYS A 117 14.93 9.02 -15.60
C LYS A 117 15.35 7.90 -14.66
N TYR A 118 14.58 7.63 -13.60
CA TYR A 118 14.88 6.55 -12.65
C TYR A 118 14.55 5.16 -13.19
N TRP A 119 13.46 5.02 -13.95
CA TRP A 119 12.95 3.71 -14.43
C TRP A 119 13.32 3.37 -15.89
N GLY A 120 13.89 4.32 -16.64
CA GLY A 120 14.32 4.14 -18.02
C GLY A 120 13.17 3.88 -19.00
N LYS A 121 13.36 2.95 -19.95
CA LYS A 121 12.33 2.53 -20.92
C LYS A 121 11.20 1.70 -20.30
N LYS A 122 11.28 1.33 -19.01
CA LYS A 122 10.15 0.70 -18.33
C LYS A 122 9.05 1.75 -18.18
N THR A 123 8.01 1.60 -18.98
CA THR A 123 6.82 2.45 -18.89
C THR A 123 6.21 2.30 -17.50
N THR A 124 6.14 3.41 -16.77
CA THR A 124 5.20 3.56 -15.68
C THR A 124 3.79 3.34 -16.26
N PRO A 125 2.92 2.54 -15.62
CA PRO A 125 1.54 2.42 -16.03
C PRO A 125 0.93 3.81 -16.22
N SER A 126 0.09 3.99 -17.24
CA SER A 126 -0.54 5.28 -17.58
C SER A 126 -1.40 5.89 -16.45
N HIS A 127 -1.64 5.13 -15.38
CA HIS A 127 -2.39 5.55 -14.19
C HIS A 127 -1.59 5.42 -12.88
N ALA A 128 -0.25 5.39 -12.96
CA ALA A 128 0.61 5.33 -11.78
C ALA A 128 1.27 6.69 -11.47
N TRP A 129 1.34 7.04 -10.19
CA TRP A 129 2.19 8.14 -9.72
C TRP A 129 3.52 7.60 -9.24
N CYS A 130 4.57 8.35 -9.52
CA CYS A 130 5.89 8.06 -8.99
C CYS A 130 6.16 8.94 -7.78
N VAL A 131 6.77 8.33 -6.77
CA VAL A 131 7.16 9.02 -5.55
C VAL A 131 8.65 8.85 -5.31
N GLN A 132 9.23 9.83 -4.62
CA GLN A 132 10.59 9.76 -4.09
C GLN A 132 10.55 9.85 -2.57
N VAL A 133 11.46 9.13 -1.92
CA VAL A 133 11.75 9.23 -0.49
C VAL A 133 13.05 10.02 -0.36
N ALA A 134 13.09 11.02 0.52
CA ALA A 134 14.31 11.77 0.78
C ALA A 134 15.31 10.89 1.56
N ALA A 135 16.62 11.06 1.31
CA ALA A 135 17.64 10.21 1.94
C ALA A 135 17.63 10.32 3.47
N GLU A 136 17.35 11.52 3.98
CA GLU A 136 17.15 11.81 5.40
C GLU A 136 15.91 11.13 5.98
N ASP A 137 14.89 10.84 5.16
CA ASP A 137 13.65 10.19 5.56
C ASP A 137 13.78 8.65 5.58
N PHE A 138 14.78 8.07 4.88
CA PHE A 138 15.14 6.64 5.05
C PHE A 138 15.63 6.33 6.46
N ALA A 139 16.38 7.25 7.08
CA ALA A 139 16.80 7.15 8.48
C ALA A 139 15.63 7.40 9.46
N ARG A 140 14.49 7.90 8.96
CA ARG A 140 13.28 8.23 9.71
C ARG A 140 12.12 7.32 9.35
N TYR A 141 12.40 6.10 8.89
CA TYR A 141 11.44 5.00 9.02
C TYR A 141 11.16 4.85 10.51
N LYS A 142 10.14 5.55 10.99
CA LYS A 142 9.77 5.61 12.40
C LYS A 142 8.66 4.61 12.62
N ALA A 143 8.69 3.96 13.78
CA ALA A 143 7.47 3.35 14.28
C ALA A 143 6.43 4.47 14.38
N THR A 144 5.22 4.19 13.90
CA THR A 144 4.10 5.13 14.07
C THR A 144 3.77 5.23 15.56
N ASP A 145 4.35 6.20 16.26
CA ASP A 145 3.98 6.52 17.64
C ASP A 145 2.61 7.21 17.63
N HIS A 146 1.54 6.42 17.63
CA HIS A 146 0.21 6.94 17.93
C HIS A 146 -0.11 6.80 19.41
N LYS A 147 -0.23 7.94 20.08
CA LYS A 147 -0.97 8.14 21.35
C LYS A 147 -2.42 7.64 21.25
#